data_AF-A0A8S1L4Q2-F1
#
_entry.id   AF-A0A8S1L4Q2-F1
#
_cell.length_a   1.000
_cell.length_b   1.000
_cell.length_c   1.000
_cell.angle_alpha   90.00
_cell.angle_beta   90.00
_cell.angle_gamma   90.00
#
_symmetry.space_group_name_H-M   'P 1'
#
loop_
_entity.id
_entity.type
_entity.pdbx_description
1 polymer ?
#
loop_
_entity_poly.entity_id
_entity_poly.type
_entity_poly.pdbx_seq_one_letter_code
_entity_poly.pdbx_strand_id
1 'polypeptide(L)'
;MGIHQLMQFLKEKAPNCFRTLMLDYFAGRTIGCDASMAMYQFLIQTQSAGQTQIIELTDKDGNRTGHLVGLFNRTLQFLENGIKPVWVFDGKPPQLKSGELARRKKLKEEAQVKTELALEKGDMQQALLQNQRTTTITSIMKDDAIKMLKLLGCPIIIAPCEAEAQCAELCRAGKIYATATEDMDALTFRTPILLRGFNTKKEPIYEIIYDDMIKELELTYEQFVDLCILCGCDYTEKIEGIGPGTAYKLIKEFKNIEGILEHVQKVNAERVKNNQNPKYTVPSKFLYEDSRELFITPQVQKGEEIQLIWNKPDVDNLKKFLIEEKGFAESRIDNGLKRIAKKDHTGFQSRLENFFGKTTKIIHPNNSKAKGKSNKKNEQPQKSGGKKKL
;
A
#
# COMPACT_ATOMS: atom_id res chain seq x y z
N MET A 1 1.32 4.44 -3.93
CA MET A 1 1.28 5.05 -5.27
C MET A 1 0.00 5.87 -5.30
N GLY A 2 -0.66 6.06 -6.44
CA GLY A 2 -1.99 6.67 -6.55
C GLY A 2 -2.03 8.17 -6.34
N ILE A 3 -2.03 8.63 -5.08
CA ILE A 3 -2.17 10.06 -4.75
C ILE A 3 -0.85 10.68 -4.32
N HIS A 4 -0.42 11.71 -5.04
CA HIS A 4 0.86 12.38 -4.83
C HIS A 4 0.96 13.01 -3.43
N GLN A 5 1.99 12.61 -2.67
CA GLN A 5 2.31 13.12 -1.32
C GLN A 5 1.21 12.98 -0.26
N LEU A 6 0.14 12.21 -0.51
CA LEU A 6 -0.98 12.10 0.44
C LEU A 6 -0.54 11.57 1.82
N MET A 7 0.36 10.59 1.86
CA MET A 7 0.86 10.05 3.13
C MET A 7 1.54 11.12 4.01
N GLN A 8 2.36 11.99 3.41
CA GLN A 8 3.04 13.06 4.15
C GLN A 8 2.02 14.10 4.61
N PHE A 9 1.11 14.49 3.73
CA PHE A 9 0.02 15.40 4.05
C PHE A 9 -0.81 14.91 5.23
N LEU A 10 -1.23 13.64 5.22
CA LEU A 10 -2.02 13.06 6.30
C LEU A 10 -1.24 13.00 7.61
N LYS A 11 0.07 12.69 7.60
CA LYS A 11 0.88 12.73 8.83
C LYS A 11 0.91 14.12 9.46
N GLU A 12 0.81 15.17 8.66
CA GLU A 12 0.82 16.56 9.14
C GLU A 12 -0.58 17.06 9.53
N LYS A 13 -1.63 16.66 8.80
CA LYS A 13 -2.99 17.21 8.94
C LYS A 13 -3.98 16.29 9.65
N ALA A 14 -3.75 15.00 9.63
CA ALA A 14 -4.57 13.99 10.29
C ALA A 14 -3.71 12.91 11.00
N PRO A 15 -2.79 13.28 11.92
CA PRO A 15 -1.89 12.30 12.56
C PRO A 15 -2.61 11.24 13.40
N ASN A 16 -3.83 11.49 13.87
CA ASN A 16 -4.53 10.58 14.78
C ASN A 16 -5.18 9.40 14.04
N CYS A 17 -5.35 9.51 12.71
CA CYS A 17 -5.84 8.39 11.90
C CYS A 17 -4.80 7.26 11.73
N PHE A 18 -3.54 7.49 12.10
CA PHE A 18 -2.46 6.53 11.99
C PHE A 18 -2.31 5.67 13.25
N ARG A 19 -2.20 4.36 13.02
CA ARG A 19 -1.74 3.39 14.01
C ARG A 19 -0.59 2.56 13.43
N THR A 20 0.22 2.05 14.34
CA THR A 20 1.41 1.25 14.03
C THR A 20 1.24 -0.10 14.74
N LEU A 21 1.13 -1.17 13.96
CA LEU A 21 0.72 -2.49 14.42
C LEU A 21 1.72 -3.56 13.96
N MET A 22 1.75 -4.66 14.71
CA MET A 22 2.53 -5.86 14.39
C MET A 22 1.65 -6.89 13.69
N LEU A 23 2.23 -7.83 12.95
CA LEU A 23 1.45 -8.78 12.16
C LEU A 23 0.49 -9.62 13.03
N ASP A 24 0.91 -10.01 14.24
CA ASP A 24 0.13 -10.81 15.19
C ASP A 24 -1.20 -10.17 15.60
N TYR A 25 -1.32 -8.83 15.53
CA TYR A 25 -2.56 -8.13 15.84
C TYR A 25 -3.71 -8.53 14.90
N PHE A 26 -3.39 -8.94 13.68
CA PHE A 26 -4.37 -9.29 12.66
C PHE A 26 -4.80 -10.77 12.73
N ALA A 27 -4.37 -11.52 13.75
CA ALA A 27 -4.80 -12.89 13.95
C ALA A 27 -6.34 -13.01 14.01
N GLY A 28 -6.90 -13.92 13.23
CA GLY A 28 -8.35 -14.13 13.08
C GLY A 28 -9.04 -13.13 12.15
N ARG A 29 -8.35 -12.09 11.65
CA ARG A 29 -8.93 -11.10 10.73
C ARG A 29 -8.86 -11.59 9.29
N THR A 30 -9.90 -11.26 8.53
CA THR A 30 -9.92 -11.38 7.08
C THR A 30 -9.37 -10.11 6.45
N ILE A 31 -8.37 -10.20 5.58
CA ILE A 31 -7.71 -9.04 4.98
C ILE A 31 -7.78 -9.15 3.46
N GLY A 32 -8.27 -8.10 2.79
CA GLY A 32 -8.25 -8.01 1.33
C GLY A 32 -6.92 -7.45 0.87
N CYS A 33 -6.18 -8.24 0.09
CA CYS A 33 -4.84 -7.91 -0.36
C CYS A 33 -4.86 -7.62 -1.85
N ASP A 34 -4.36 -6.43 -2.21
CA ASP A 34 -4.08 -6.07 -3.60
C ASP A 34 -2.92 -6.94 -4.12
N ALA A 35 -3.29 -7.92 -4.96
CA ALA A 35 -2.37 -8.91 -5.49
C ALA A 35 -1.45 -8.33 -6.56
N SER A 36 -1.95 -7.44 -7.42
CA SER A 36 -1.16 -6.79 -8.46
C SER A 36 -0.01 -6.01 -7.86
N MET A 37 -0.30 -5.17 -6.88
CA MET A 37 0.70 -4.38 -6.14
C MET A 37 1.67 -5.30 -5.39
N ALA A 38 1.18 -6.37 -4.75
CA ALA A 38 2.02 -7.34 -4.07
C ALA A 38 3.02 -8.04 -5.02
N MET A 39 2.55 -8.49 -6.19
CA MET A 39 3.40 -9.15 -7.19
C MET A 39 4.54 -8.24 -7.67
N TYR A 40 4.24 -6.96 -7.94
CA TYR A 40 5.26 -5.97 -8.29
C TYR A 40 6.32 -5.83 -7.19
N GLN A 41 5.90 -5.74 -5.93
CA GLN A 41 6.82 -5.67 -4.80
C GLN A 41 7.69 -6.91 -4.69
N PHE A 42 7.10 -8.09 -4.85
CA PHE A 42 7.83 -9.34 -4.71
C PHE A 42 8.86 -9.54 -5.82
N LEU A 43 8.55 -9.22 -7.08
CA LEU A 43 9.54 -9.25 -8.15
C LEU A 43 10.74 -8.38 -7.80
N ILE A 44 10.49 -7.10 -7.46
CA ILE A 44 11.53 -6.14 -7.10
C ILE A 44 12.38 -6.64 -5.92
N GLN A 45 11.74 -7.18 -4.87
CA GLN A 45 12.42 -7.67 -3.66
C GLN A 45 13.25 -8.94 -3.89
N THR A 46 12.91 -9.75 -4.90
CA THR A 46 13.64 -10.99 -5.22
C THR A 46 14.83 -10.77 -6.15
N GLN A 47 14.98 -9.58 -6.74
CA GLN A 47 16.15 -9.22 -7.52
C GLN A 47 17.35 -8.95 -6.61
N SER A 48 18.55 -9.31 -7.07
CA SER A 48 19.79 -9.00 -6.36
C SER A 48 20.95 -8.70 -7.31
N ALA A 49 21.93 -7.93 -6.85
CA ALA A 49 23.13 -7.64 -7.61
C ALA A 49 24.08 -8.85 -7.52
N GLY A 50 24.33 -9.51 -8.65
CA GLY A 50 25.40 -10.50 -8.79
C GLY A 50 26.76 -9.84 -9.05
N GLN A 51 27.77 -10.66 -9.35
CA GLN A 51 29.11 -10.17 -9.65
C GLN A 51 29.19 -9.45 -11.01
N THR A 52 28.51 -9.98 -12.03
CA THR A 52 28.56 -9.47 -13.40
C THR A 52 27.18 -9.22 -14.01
N GLN A 53 26.11 -9.68 -13.35
CA GLN A 53 24.74 -9.57 -13.85
C GLN A 53 23.75 -9.43 -12.69
N ILE A 54 22.56 -8.94 -13.02
CA ILE A 54 21.44 -8.91 -12.07
C ILE A 54 20.88 -10.33 -11.97
N ILE A 55 20.68 -10.80 -10.75
CA ILE A 55 20.14 -12.13 -10.48
C ILE A 55 18.63 -11.98 -10.26
N GLU A 56 17.86 -12.65 -11.11
CA GLU A 56 16.42 -12.83 -10.96
C GLU A 56 16.10 -14.31 -10.75
N LEU A 57 15.03 -14.59 -9.99
CA LEU A 57 14.54 -15.96 -9.85
C LEU A 57 13.76 -16.33 -11.10
N THR A 58 14.14 -17.41 -11.76
CA THR A 58 13.48 -17.95 -12.96
C THR A 58 13.21 -19.44 -12.84
N ASP A 59 12.31 -19.95 -13.67
CA ASP A 59 12.23 -21.39 -13.96
C ASP A 59 13.28 -21.81 -15.00
N LYS A 60 13.24 -23.08 -15.40
CA LYS A 60 14.14 -23.70 -16.40
C LYS A 60 14.04 -23.07 -17.80
N ASP A 61 12.90 -22.47 -18.10
CA ASP A 61 12.60 -21.87 -19.41
C ASP A 61 12.89 -20.35 -19.41
N GLY A 62 13.42 -19.83 -18.30
CA GLY A 62 13.77 -18.41 -18.14
C GLY A 62 12.60 -17.52 -17.72
N ASN A 63 11.42 -18.08 -17.40
CA ASN A 63 10.30 -17.28 -16.92
C ASN A 63 10.54 -16.86 -15.47
N ARG A 64 10.37 -15.58 -15.16
CA ARG A 64 10.62 -15.05 -13.81
C ARG A 64 9.61 -15.59 -12.79
N THR A 65 10.07 -16.16 -11.69
CA THR A 65 9.28 -16.81 -10.63
C THR A 65 9.26 -16.04 -9.30
N GLY A 66 9.95 -14.91 -9.21
CA GLY A 66 10.06 -14.11 -7.97
C GLY A 66 8.71 -13.70 -7.34
N HIS A 67 7.72 -13.39 -8.18
CA HIS A 67 6.36 -13.07 -7.74
C HIS A 67 5.69 -14.25 -7.01
N LEU A 68 5.85 -15.48 -7.51
CA LEU A 68 5.33 -16.70 -6.87
C LEU A 68 6.03 -16.97 -5.55
N VAL A 69 7.36 -16.83 -5.51
CA VAL A 69 8.14 -17.02 -4.27
C VAL A 69 7.66 -16.07 -3.18
N GLY A 70 7.46 -14.79 -3.51
CA GLY A 70 6.99 -13.79 -2.57
C GLY A 70 5.55 -14.05 -2.10
N LEU A 71 4.63 -14.26 -3.04
CA LEU A 71 3.22 -14.55 -2.74
C LEU A 71 3.05 -15.82 -1.91
N PHE A 72 3.75 -16.90 -2.25
CA PHE A 72 3.73 -18.16 -1.52
C PHE A 72 4.15 -17.94 -0.08
N ASN A 73 5.35 -17.39 0.13
CA ASN A 73 5.88 -17.19 1.48
C ASN A 73 5.03 -16.23 2.31
N ARG A 74 4.49 -15.16 1.69
CA ARG A 74 3.67 -14.19 2.43
C ARG A 74 2.30 -14.76 2.77
N THR A 75 1.68 -15.50 1.86
CA THR A 75 0.41 -16.20 2.13
C THR A 75 0.58 -17.22 3.23
N LEU A 76 1.64 -18.02 3.21
CA LEU A 76 1.96 -18.94 4.31
C LEU A 76 2.12 -18.19 5.63
N GLN A 77 2.87 -17.08 5.66
CA GLN A 77 3.04 -16.28 6.86
C GLN A 77 1.71 -15.74 7.40
N PHE A 78 0.79 -15.32 6.53
CA PHE A 78 -0.54 -14.88 6.94
C PHE A 78 -1.34 -16.02 7.57
N LEU A 79 -1.44 -17.16 6.88
CA LEU A 79 -2.15 -18.34 7.37
C LEU A 79 -1.54 -18.85 8.69
N GLU A 80 -0.21 -18.87 8.79
CA GLU A 80 0.52 -19.20 10.02
C GLU A 80 0.19 -18.23 11.16
N ASN A 81 -0.03 -16.94 10.90
CA ASN A 81 -0.42 -15.96 11.92
C ASN A 81 -1.94 -15.89 12.15
N GLY A 82 -2.69 -16.80 11.53
CA GLY A 82 -4.13 -16.86 11.65
C GLY A 82 -4.89 -15.77 10.90
N ILE A 83 -4.20 -15.04 10.02
CA ILE A 83 -4.79 -14.07 9.10
C ILE A 83 -5.41 -14.84 7.94
N LYS A 84 -6.59 -14.41 7.51
CA LYS A 84 -7.30 -15.00 6.36
C LYS A 84 -7.20 -14.05 5.15
N PRO A 85 -6.20 -14.23 4.26
CA PRO A 85 -6.04 -13.34 3.12
C PRO A 85 -7.08 -13.64 2.04
N VAL A 86 -7.62 -12.58 1.44
CA VAL A 86 -8.37 -12.59 0.18
C VAL A 86 -7.52 -11.87 -0.84
N TRP A 87 -7.09 -12.53 -1.90
CA TRP A 87 -6.25 -11.89 -2.91
C TRP A 87 -7.12 -11.35 -4.04
N VAL A 88 -7.01 -10.04 -4.28
CA VAL A 88 -7.78 -9.33 -5.30
C VAL A 88 -6.84 -8.88 -6.41
N PHE A 89 -7.13 -9.25 -7.64
CA PHE A 89 -6.35 -8.89 -8.81
C PHE A 89 -7.08 -7.85 -9.65
N ASP A 90 -6.33 -6.98 -10.32
CA ASP A 90 -6.91 -5.99 -11.23
C ASP A 90 -7.63 -6.66 -12.40
N GLY A 91 -8.67 -5.99 -12.88
CA GLY A 91 -9.34 -6.25 -14.13
C GLY A 91 -8.76 -5.41 -15.26
N LYS A 92 -9.65 -4.82 -16.06
CA LYS A 92 -9.26 -3.94 -17.15
C LYS A 92 -9.06 -2.53 -16.59
N PRO A 93 -7.90 -1.88 -16.82
CA PRO A 93 -7.69 -0.52 -16.32
C PRO A 93 -8.69 0.45 -16.95
N PRO A 94 -9.06 1.52 -16.24
CA PRO A 94 -9.98 2.53 -16.75
C PRO A 94 -9.31 3.36 -17.84
N GLN A 95 -10.09 3.88 -18.79
CA GLN A 95 -9.54 4.63 -19.93
C GLN A 95 -8.76 5.88 -19.49
N LEU A 96 -9.19 6.53 -18.41
CA LEU A 96 -8.55 7.69 -17.80
C LEU A 96 -7.09 7.41 -17.39
N LYS A 97 -6.74 6.17 -17.04
CA LYS A 97 -5.39 5.76 -16.62
C LYS A 97 -4.41 5.65 -17.79
N SER A 98 -4.89 5.77 -19.05
CA SER A 98 -4.05 5.63 -20.25
C SER A 98 -2.88 6.61 -20.30
N GLY A 99 -3.06 7.85 -19.86
CA GLY A 99 -2.00 8.86 -19.78
C GLY A 99 -0.88 8.44 -18.82
N GLU A 100 -1.23 7.99 -17.61
CA GLU A 100 -0.27 7.50 -16.62
C GLU A 100 0.43 6.21 -17.09
N LEU A 101 -0.29 5.29 -17.75
CA LEU A 101 0.29 4.08 -18.33
C LEU A 101 1.33 4.41 -19.41
N ALA A 102 1.04 5.37 -20.28
CA ALA A 102 1.98 5.83 -21.30
C ALA A 102 3.23 6.48 -20.66
N ARG A 103 3.03 7.31 -19.63
CA ARG A 103 4.13 7.92 -18.86
C ARG A 103 5.01 6.85 -18.20
N ARG A 104 4.40 5.85 -17.56
CA ARG A 104 5.11 4.72 -16.95
C ARG A 104 5.89 3.91 -17.99
N LYS A 105 5.33 3.70 -19.19
CA LYS A 105 6.03 3.01 -20.29
C LYS A 105 7.30 3.77 -20.69
N LYS A 106 7.21 5.08 -20.93
CA LYS A 106 8.38 5.91 -21.29
C LYS A 106 9.45 5.88 -20.19
N LEU A 107 9.06 6.01 -18.93
CA LEU A 107 10.00 5.94 -17.79
C LEU A 107 10.71 4.58 -17.70
N LYS A 108 10.06 3.49 -18.10
CA LYS A 108 10.67 2.15 -18.16
C LYS A 108 11.69 2.04 -19.27
N GLU A 109 11.38 2.54 -20.47
CA GLU A 109 12.30 2.59 -21.61
C GLU A 109 13.56 3.40 -21.24
N GLU A 110 13.39 4.56 -20.61
CA GLU A 110 14.52 5.36 -20.11
C GLU A 110 15.32 4.66 -18.99
N ALA A 111 14.65 3.93 -18.09
CA ALA A 111 15.30 3.18 -17.03
C ALA A 111 16.07 1.96 -17.58
N GLN A 112 15.59 1.35 -18.65
CA GLN A 112 16.27 0.24 -19.32
C GLN A 112 17.62 0.69 -19.90
N VAL A 113 17.63 1.80 -20.64
CA VAL A 113 18.88 2.39 -21.16
C VAL A 113 19.85 2.73 -20.01
N LYS A 114 19.35 3.28 -18.90
CA LYS A 114 20.17 3.57 -17.72
C LYS A 114 20.71 2.31 -17.04
N THR A 115 19.98 1.19 -17.12
CA THR A 115 20.41 -0.10 -16.59
C THR A 115 21.60 -0.63 -17.39
N GLU A 116 21.48 -0.65 -18.73
CA GLU A 116 22.53 -1.11 -19.64
C GLU A 116 23.82 -0.30 -19.45
N LEU A 117 23.73 1.04 -19.42
CA LEU A 117 24.88 1.92 -19.17
C LEU A 117 25.53 1.70 -17.80
N ALA A 118 24.75 1.32 -16.77
CA ALA A 118 25.30 1.04 -15.45
C ALA A 118 26.02 -0.32 -15.40
N LEU A 119 25.50 -1.32 -16.12
CA LEU A 119 26.14 -2.63 -16.27
C LEU A 119 27.48 -2.51 -17.01
N GLU A 120 27.53 -1.73 -18.10
CA GLU A 120 28.78 -1.47 -18.85
C GLU A 120 29.86 -0.81 -17.99
N LYS A 121 29.46 0.04 -17.04
CA LYS A 121 30.36 0.70 -16.08
C LYS A 121 30.74 -0.17 -14.88
N GLY A 122 30.17 -1.37 -14.76
CA GLY A 122 30.36 -2.25 -13.60
C GLY A 122 29.68 -1.77 -12.32
N ASP A 123 28.79 -0.76 -12.39
CA ASP A 123 28.03 -0.28 -11.23
C ASP A 123 26.78 -1.12 -11.02
N MET A 124 26.96 -2.30 -10.43
CA MET A 124 25.89 -3.28 -10.21
C MET A 124 24.77 -2.75 -9.30
N GLN A 125 25.09 -1.85 -8.37
CA GLN A 125 24.09 -1.28 -7.46
C GLN A 125 23.17 -0.31 -8.21
N GLN A 126 23.73 0.58 -9.03
CA GLN A 126 22.92 1.45 -9.88
C GLN A 126 22.16 0.66 -10.94
N ALA A 127 22.78 -0.36 -11.54
CA ALA A 127 22.11 -1.24 -12.49
C ALA A 127 20.87 -1.91 -11.86
N LEU A 128 21.01 -2.47 -10.65
CA LEU A 128 19.88 -3.05 -9.92
C LEU A 128 18.77 -2.03 -9.66
N LEU A 129 19.12 -0.83 -9.17
CA LEU A 129 18.13 0.22 -8.87
C LEU A 129 17.35 0.68 -10.11
N GLN A 130 18.00 0.78 -11.27
CA GLN A 130 17.31 1.12 -12.52
C GLN A 130 16.51 -0.07 -13.06
N ASN A 131 17.04 -1.29 -12.98
CA ASN A 131 16.33 -2.50 -13.42
C ASN A 131 15.04 -2.73 -12.62
N GLN A 132 15.04 -2.46 -11.32
CA GLN A 132 13.82 -2.56 -10.52
C GLN A 132 12.69 -1.69 -11.08
N ARG A 133 13.01 -0.55 -11.72
CA ARG A 133 12.04 0.35 -12.35
C ARG A 133 11.51 -0.18 -13.69
N THR A 134 12.20 -1.11 -14.35
CA THR A 134 11.74 -1.73 -15.61
C THR A 134 10.73 -2.85 -15.38
N THR A 135 10.59 -3.32 -14.14
CA THR A 135 9.73 -4.44 -13.75
C THR A 135 8.28 -4.30 -14.27
N THR A 136 7.75 -5.42 -14.77
CA THR A 136 6.40 -5.56 -15.35
C THR A 136 5.79 -6.88 -14.90
N ILE A 137 4.48 -6.87 -14.67
CA ILE A 137 3.69 -8.10 -14.48
C ILE A 137 3.08 -8.47 -15.83
N THR A 138 3.25 -9.72 -16.24
CA THR A 138 2.64 -10.27 -17.45
C THR A 138 1.36 -11.04 -17.11
N SER A 139 0.51 -11.34 -18.10
CA SER A 139 -0.69 -12.16 -17.85
C SER A 139 -0.31 -13.56 -17.37
N ILE A 140 0.76 -14.15 -17.91
CA ILE A 140 1.25 -15.48 -17.51
C ILE A 140 1.60 -15.48 -16.01
N MET A 141 2.29 -14.45 -15.52
CA MET A 141 2.61 -14.32 -14.09
C MET A 141 1.35 -14.21 -13.24
N LYS A 142 0.34 -13.46 -13.71
CA LYS A 142 -0.95 -13.32 -13.04
C LYS A 142 -1.67 -14.68 -12.96
N ASP A 143 -1.71 -15.41 -14.07
CA ASP A 143 -2.37 -16.71 -14.16
C ASP A 143 -1.67 -17.75 -13.26
N ASP A 144 -0.34 -17.76 -13.25
CA ASP A 144 0.47 -18.60 -12.36
C ASP A 144 0.20 -18.28 -10.88
N ALA A 145 0.14 -16.99 -10.53
CA ALA A 145 -0.17 -16.55 -9.16
C ALA A 145 -1.58 -16.98 -8.73
N ILE A 146 -2.57 -16.82 -9.61
CA ILE A 146 -3.95 -17.26 -9.36
C ILE A 146 -3.99 -18.78 -9.17
N LYS A 147 -3.33 -19.55 -10.05
CA LYS A 147 -3.25 -21.03 -9.94
C LYS A 147 -2.67 -21.43 -8.59
N MET A 148 -1.52 -20.87 -8.21
CA MET A 148 -0.87 -21.15 -6.92
C MET A 148 -1.76 -20.83 -5.71
N LEU A 149 -2.39 -19.65 -5.70
CA LEU A 149 -3.21 -19.19 -4.57
C LEU A 149 -4.49 -20.03 -4.42
N LYS A 150 -5.10 -20.44 -5.54
CA LYS A 150 -6.22 -21.40 -5.53
C LYS A 150 -5.80 -22.75 -4.96
N LEU A 151 -4.64 -23.26 -5.36
CA LEU A 151 -4.08 -24.52 -4.83
C LEU A 151 -3.73 -24.41 -3.33
N LEU A 152 -3.36 -23.22 -2.84
CA LEU A 152 -3.25 -22.95 -1.40
C LEU A 152 -4.59 -22.83 -0.67
N GLY A 153 -5.72 -22.91 -1.38
CA GLY A 153 -7.05 -22.82 -0.81
C GLY A 153 -7.51 -21.40 -0.46
N CYS A 154 -6.82 -20.36 -0.94
CA CYS A 154 -7.20 -18.97 -0.69
C CYS A 154 -8.26 -18.47 -1.69
N PRO A 155 -9.25 -17.68 -1.26
CA PRO A 155 -10.19 -17.05 -2.16
C PRO A 155 -9.50 -16.00 -3.04
N ILE A 156 -9.90 -15.99 -4.31
CA ILE A 156 -9.41 -15.07 -5.33
C ILE A 156 -10.58 -14.28 -5.90
N ILE A 157 -10.39 -12.98 -6.04
CA ILE A 157 -11.32 -12.08 -6.72
C ILE A 157 -10.59 -11.40 -7.87
N ILE A 158 -11.22 -11.35 -9.04
CA ILE A 158 -10.76 -10.52 -10.15
C ILE A 158 -11.66 -9.29 -10.17
N ALA A 159 -11.12 -8.12 -9.82
CA ALA A 159 -11.86 -6.88 -9.86
C ALA A 159 -12.32 -6.56 -11.29
N PRO A 160 -13.45 -5.85 -11.48
CA PRO A 160 -13.81 -5.34 -12.81
C PRO A 160 -12.77 -4.35 -13.34
N CYS A 161 -12.23 -3.52 -12.45
CA CYS A 161 -11.28 -2.46 -12.75
C CYS A 161 -10.04 -2.56 -11.85
N GLU A 162 -9.97 -1.80 -10.76
CA GLU A 162 -8.80 -1.77 -9.86
C GLU A 162 -9.04 -2.64 -8.60
N ALA A 163 -8.00 -3.33 -8.15
CA ALA A 163 -8.07 -4.25 -7.02
C ALA A 163 -8.32 -3.53 -5.68
N GLU A 164 -7.73 -2.37 -5.46
CA GLU A 164 -7.90 -1.59 -4.24
C GLU A 164 -9.31 -1.00 -4.10
N ALA A 165 -9.95 -0.64 -5.22
CA ALA A 165 -11.36 -0.24 -5.23
C ALA A 165 -12.27 -1.41 -4.83
N GLN A 166 -12.02 -2.59 -5.40
CA GLN A 166 -12.76 -3.82 -5.04
C GLN A 166 -12.53 -4.23 -3.59
N CYS A 167 -11.31 -4.06 -3.05
CA CYS A 167 -11.03 -4.27 -1.63
C CYS A 167 -11.79 -3.27 -0.76
N ALA A 168 -11.80 -1.98 -1.12
CA ALA A 168 -12.54 -0.96 -0.39
C ALA A 168 -14.04 -1.29 -0.30
N GLU A 169 -14.64 -1.76 -1.40
CA GLU A 169 -16.03 -2.24 -1.43
C GLU A 169 -16.26 -3.43 -0.49
N LEU A 170 -15.42 -4.47 -0.55
CA LEU A 170 -15.51 -5.61 0.35
C LEU A 170 -15.37 -5.21 1.83
N CYS A 171 -14.54 -4.22 2.11
CA CYS A 171 -14.32 -3.71 3.45
C CYS A 171 -15.54 -2.93 3.96
N ARG A 172 -16.16 -2.10 3.11
CA ARG A 172 -17.42 -1.40 3.44
C ARG A 172 -18.59 -2.38 3.63
N ALA A 173 -18.64 -3.44 2.84
CA ALA A 173 -19.63 -4.52 2.97
C ALA A 173 -19.37 -5.45 4.17
N GLY A 174 -18.33 -5.21 4.98
CA GLY A 174 -18.01 -6.01 6.17
C GLY A 174 -17.49 -7.42 5.88
N LYS A 175 -17.12 -7.73 4.62
CA LYS A 175 -16.58 -9.04 4.22
C LYS A 175 -15.12 -9.20 4.61
N ILE A 176 -14.38 -8.10 4.68
CA ILE A 176 -12.99 -8.03 5.13
C ILE A 176 -12.83 -6.94 6.19
N TYR A 177 -11.82 -7.07 7.05
CA TYR A 177 -11.49 -6.09 8.10
C TYR A 177 -10.78 -4.85 7.54
N ALA A 178 -9.87 -5.04 6.59
CA ALA A 178 -9.08 -3.96 6.03
C ALA A 178 -8.58 -4.28 4.61
N THR A 179 -8.28 -3.22 3.86
CA THR A 179 -7.61 -3.27 2.55
C THR A 179 -6.10 -3.15 2.75
N ALA A 180 -5.33 -4.10 2.25
CA ALA A 180 -3.88 -4.13 2.28
C ALA A 180 -3.31 -3.80 0.90
N THR A 181 -2.83 -2.57 0.74
CA THR A 181 -2.15 -2.10 -0.47
C THR A 181 -1.18 -0.95 -0.11
N GLU A 182 -0.16 -0.73 -0.94
CA GLU A 182 0.66 0.49 -0.85
C GLU A 182 0.05 1.67 -1.60
N ASP A 183 -1.07 1.44 -2.29
CA ASP A 183 -1.77 2.49 -2.98
C ASP A 183 -2.67 3.30 -2.04
N MET A 184 -2.50 4.63 -2.10
CA MET A 184 -3.19 5.55 -1.20
C MET A 184 -4.55 5.98 -1.78
N ASP A 185 -4.80 5.73 -3.06
CA ASP A 185 -6.11 5.89 -3.69
C ASP A 185 -7.17 4.90 -3.16
N ALA A 186 -6.77 3.82 -2.48
CA ALA A 186 -7.70 3.01 -1.70
C ALA A 186 -8.57 3.86 -0.73
N LEU A 187 -8.03 4.97 -0.20
CA LEU A 187 -8.78 5.91 0.63
C LEU A 187 -9.82 6.72 -0.17
N THR A 188 -9.57 7.05 -1.45
CA THR A 188 -10.56 7.76 -2.27
C THR A 188 -11.73 6.86 -2.66
N PHE A 189 -11.56 5.53 -2.60
CA PHE A 189 -12.65 4.54 -2.67
C PHE A 189 -13.35 4.27 -1.32
N ARG A 190 -13.03 5.08 -0.30
CA ARG A 190 -13.63 5.02 1.04
C ARG A 190 -13.40 3.68 1.75
N THR A 191 -12.22 3.09 1.61
CA THR A 191 -11.85 1.91 2.41
C THR A 191 -11.86 2.30 3.90
N PRO A 192 -12.64 1.63 4.77
CA PRO A 192 -12.69 1.96 6.20
C PRO A 192 -11.32 1.90 6.90
N ILE A 193 -10.51 0.89 6.52
CA ILE A 193 -9.16 0.69 7.05
C ILE A 193 -8.22 0.38 5.88
N LEU A 194 -7.10 1.11 5.79
CA LEU A 194 -6.00 0.86 4.87
C LEU A 194 -4.77 0.40 5.64
N LEU A 195 -4.19 -0.73 5.22
CA LEU A 195 -2.94 -1.29 5.75
C LEU A 195 -1.81 -1.14 4.75
N ARG A 196 -0.72 -0.50 5.19
CA ARG A 196 0.54 -0.36 4.45
C ARG A 196 1.69 -1.07 5.15
N GLY A 197 2.66 -1.55 4.38
CA GLY A 197 3.73 -2.44 4.84
C GLY A 197 3.28 -3.90 4.93
N PHE A 198 2.03 -4.22 4.58
CA PHE A 198 1.42 -5.52 4.83
C PHE A 198 1.97 -6.65 3.95
N ASN A 199 2.66 -6.37 2.85
CA ASN A 199 3.36 -7.39 2.06
C ASN A 199 4.87 -7.42 2.31
N THR A 200 5.36 -6.63 3.26
CA THR A 200 6.79 -6.54 3.55
C THR A 200 7.14 -7.36 4.80
N LYS A 201 8.37 -7.89 4.84
CA LYS A 201 8.93 -8.50 6.05
C LYS A 201 9.33 -7.46 7.11
N LYS A 202 9.35 -6.18 6.75
CA LYS A 202 9.77 -5.09 7.64
C LYS A 202 8.56 -4.61 8.41
N GLU A 203 8.63 -4.75 9.72
CA GLU A 203 7.68 -4.13 10.64
C GLU A 203 8.12 -2.69 10.95
N PRO A 204 7.18 -1.79 11.24
CA PRO A 204 5.77 -2.08 11.54
C PRO A 204 4.81 -1.93 10.33
N ILE A 205 3.59 -2.46 10.49
CA ILE A 205 2.45 -2.23 9.60
C ILE A 205 1.79 -0.90 9.98
N TYR A 206 1.54 -0.05 8.99
CA TYR A 206 0.84 1.21 9.18
C TYR A 206 -0.65 1.02 8.87
N GLU A 207 -1.50 1.29 9.85
CA GLU A 207 -2.95 1.31 9.70
C GLU A 207 -3.42 2.75 9.61
N ILE A 208 -4.28 3.03 8.63
CA ILE A 208 -4.95 4.32 8.43
C ILE A 208 -6.46 4.08 8.57
N ILE A 209 -7.08 4.79 9.51
CA ILE A 209 -8.51 4.70 9.78
C ILE A 209 -9.23 5.85 9.08
N TYR A 210 -10.12 5.51 8.15
CA TYR A 210 -10.75 6.49 7.28
C TYR A 210 -11.64 7.49 8.04
N ASP A 211 -12.42 7.02 9.00
CA ASP A 211 -13.32 7.90 9.75
C ASP A 211 -12.56 8.90 10.62
N ASP A 212 -11.49 8.46 11.29
CA ASP A 212 -10.59 9.34 12.05
C ASP A 212 -9.93 10.37 11.11
N MET A 213 -9.52 9.94 9.92
CA MET A 213 -8.93 10.81 8.90
C MET A 213 -9.92 11.90 8.44
N ILE A 214 -11.11 11.52 8.00
CA ILE A 214 -12.11 12.46 7.50
C ILE A 214 -12.56 13.44 8.58
N LYS A 215 -12.72 12.94 9.81
CA LYS A 215 -13.06 13.77 10.97
C LYS A 215 -11.99 14.81 11.28
N GLU A 216 -10.72 14.42 11.30
CA GLU A 216 -9.61 15.32 11.61
C GLU A 216 -9.33 16.32 10.49
N LEU A 217 -9.55 15.93 9.22
CA LEU A 217 -9.49 16.84 8.08
C LEU A 217 -10.73 17.76 7.99
N GLU A 218 -11.81 17.44 8.70
CA GLU A 218 -13.10 18.16 8.63
C GLU A 218 -13.55 18.38 7.17
N LEU A 219 -13.50 17.31 6.38
CA LEU A 219 -13.94 17.28 4.99
C LEU A 219 -15.13 16.33 4.84
N THR A 220 -15.94 16.56 3.82
CA THR A 220 -16.86 15.53 3.31
C THR A 220 -16.09 14.52 2.45
N TYR A 221 -16.74 13.42 2.09
CA TYR A 221 -16.13 12.43 1.20
C TYR A 221 -15.79 13.04 -0.16
N GLU A 222 -16.73 13.80 -0.71
CA GLU A 222 -16.62 14.46 -2.01
C GLU A 222 -15.49 15.48 -2.02
N GLN A 223 -15.37 16.27 -0.94
CA GLN A 223 -14.25 17.19 -0.74
C GLN A 223 -12.90 16.48 -0.64
N PHE A 224 -12.86 15.32 0.01
CA PHE A 224 -11.64 14.53 0.11
C PHE A 224 -11.22 13.96 -1.25
N VAL A 225 -12.17 13.48 -2.06
CA VAL A 225 -11.90 13.05 -3.44
C VAL A 225 -11.33 14.21 -4.26
N ASP A 226 -11.95 15.38 -4.19
CA ASP A 226 -11.47 16.58 -4.88
C ASP A 226 -10.08 17.02 -4.42
N LEU A 227 -9.82 16.97 -3.11
CA LEU A 227 -8.48 17.18 -2.56
C LEU A 227 -7.46 16.23 -3.19
N CYS A 228 -7.77 14.93 -3.28
CA CYS A 228 -6.88 13.93 -3.85
C CYS A 228 -6.62 14.15 -5.34
N ILE A 229 -7.63 14.54 -6.11
CA ILE A 229 -7.47 14.90 -7.53
C ILE A 229 -6.54 16.11 -7.66
N LEU A 230 -6.72 17.15 -6.85
CA LEU A 230 -5.87 18.35 -6.85
C LEU A 230 -4.43 18.08 -6.40
N CYS A 231 -4.21 17.12 -5.50
CA CYS A 231 -2.86 16.67 -5.14
C CYS A 231 -2.13 16.04 -6.34
N GLY A 232 -2.90 15.40 -7.22
CA GLY A 232 -2.44 14.62 -8.37
C GLY A 232 -2.72 13.14 -8.15
N CYS A 233 -3.53 12.56 -9.04
CA CYS A 233 -3.87 11.14 -9.09
C CYS A 233 -3.44 10.51 -10.44
N ASP A 234 -3.64 9.21 -10.59
CA ASP A 234 -3.28 8.45 -11.80
C ASP A 234 -4.26 8.68 -12.99
N TYR A 235 -5.37 9.39 -12.79
CA TYR A 235 -6.50 9.45 -13.74
C TYR A 235 -6.63 10.80 -14.49
N THR A 236 -5.94 11.85 -14.04
CA THR A 236 -5.93 13.17 -14.69
C THR A 236 -4.60 13.88 -14.46
N GLU A 237 -4.27 14.83 -15.33
CA GLU A 237 -3.17 15.77 -15.07
C GLU A 237 -3.49 16.67 -13.87
N LYS A 238 -2.47 17.32 -13.30
CA LYS A 238 -2.63 18.19 -12.11
C LYS A 238 -2.43 19.66 -12.45
N ILE A 239 -3.06 20.54 -11.68
CA ILE A 239 -2.85 21.99 -11.79
C ILE A 239 -1.46 22.34 -11.26
N GLU A 240 -0.61 22.93 -12.09
CA GLU A 240 0.72 23.37 -11.65
C GLU A 240 0.62 24.50 -10.64
N GLY A 241 1.44 24.46 -9.59
CA GLY A 241 1.40 25.41 -8.48
C GLY A 241 0.42 25.05 -7.37
N ILE A 242 -0.38 23.98 -7.52
CA ILE A 242 -1.22 23.43 -6.45
C ILE A 242 -0.62 22.11 -5.96
N GLY A 243 -0.07 22.13 -4.73
CA GLY A 243 0.35 20.92 -4.00
C GLY A 243 -0.60 20.63 -2.83
N PRO A 244 -0.42 19.52 -2.09
CA PRO A 244 -1.37 19.06 -1.07
C PRO A 244 -1.77 20.11 -0.03
N GLY A 245 -0.78 20.88 0.48
CA GLY A 245 -1.05 21.94 1.46
C GLY A 245 -1.87 23.10 0.89
N THR A 246 -1.67 23.46 -0.38
CA THR A 246 -2.46 24.49 -1.07
C THR A 246 -3.84 23.96 -1.43
N ALA A 247 -3.91 22.74 -1.98
CA ALA A 247 -5.15 22.06 -2.33
C ALA A 247 -6.09 21.97 -1.11
N TYR A 248 -5.58 21.58 0.06
CA TYR A 248 -6.38 21.51 1.27
C TYR A 248 -6.96 22.86 1.70
N LYS A 249 -6.17 23.94 1.64
CA LYS A 249 -6.68 25.30 1.94
C LYS A 249 -7.78 25.70 0.97
N LEU A 250 -7.54 25.50 -0.32
CA LEU A 250 -8.49 25.82 -1.38
C LEU A 250 -9.79 25.02 -1.25
N ILE A 251 -9.71 23.73 -0.92
CA ILE A 251 -10.90 22.89 -0.69
C ILE A 251 -11.69 23.34 0.54
N LYS A 252 -11.01 23.73 1.64
CA LYS A 252 -11.71 24.25 2.83
C LYS A 252 -12.45 25.56 2.53
N GLU A 253 -11.91 26.40 1.66
CA GLU A 253 -12.46 27.70 1.27
C GLU A 253 -13.58 27.55 0.22
N PHE A 254 -13.27 26.95 -0.93
CA PHE A 254 -14.12 26.91 -2.11
C PHE A 254 -14.96 25.62 -2.26
N LYS A 255 -14.76 24.64 -1.36
CA LYS A 255 -15.55 23.41 -1.21
C LYS A 255 -15.42 22.36 -2.33
N ASN A 256 -15.15 22.73 -3.57
CA ASN A 256 -15.02 21.81 -4.69
C ASN A 256 -14.07 22.34 -5.76
N ILE A 257 -13.70 21.50 -6.72
CA ILE A 257 -12.78 21.86 -7.81
C ILE A 257 -13.34 23.00 -8.67
N GLU A 258 -14.64 23.04 -8.93
CA GLU A 258 -15.31 24.08 -9.72
C GLU A 258 -15.07 25.48 -9.14
N GLY A 259 -15.37 25.66 -7.85
CA GLY A 259 -15.12 26.93 -7.15
C GLY A 259 -13.64 27.30 -7.10
N ILE A 260 -12.76 26.30 -7.03
CA ILE A 260 -11.30 26.51 -7.09
C ILE A 260 -10.88 26.99 -8.48
N LEU A 261 -11.45 26.44 -9.55
CA LEU A 261 -11.16 26.86 -10.92
C LEU A 261 -11.59 28.32 -11.16
N GLU A 262 -12.74 28.75 -10.63
CA GLU A 262 -13.15 30.16 -10.66
C GLU A 262 -12.14 31.06 -9.94
N HIS A 263 -11.66 30.65 -8.76
CA HIS A 263 -10.63 31.39 -8.03
C HIS A 263 -9.31 31.45 -8.82
N VAL A 264 -8.86 30.32 -9.37
CA VAL A 264 -7.65 30.22 -10.20
C VAL A 264 -7.72 31.16 -11.39
N GLN A 265 -8.86 31.21 -12.08
CA GLN A 265 -9.08 32.13 -13.20
C GLN A 265 -8.98 33.60 -12.77
N LYS A 266 -9.61 33.97 -11.65
CA LYS A 266 -9.53 35.34 -11.11
C LYS A 266 -8.10 35.75 -10.78
N VAL A 267 -7.36 34.90 -10.05
CA VAL A 267 -5.96 35.15 -9.69
C VAL A 267 -5.06 35.28 -10.92
N ASN A 268 -5.24 34.41 -11.90
CA ASN A 268 -4.47 34.48 -13.14
C ASN A 268 -4.80 35.74 -13.94
N ALA A 269 -6.08 36.12 -14.04
CA ALA A 269 -6.50 37.34 -14.73
C ALA A 269 -5.92 38.60 -14.08
N GLU A 270 -5.89 38.68 -12.75
CA GLU A 270 -5.27 39.80 -12.02
C GLU A 270 -3.76 39.88 -12.25
N ARG A 271 -3.05 38.75 -12.26
CA ARG A 271 -1.61 38.73 -12.55
C ARG A 271 -1.30 39.19 -13.97
N VAL A 272 -2.05 38.69 -14.94
CA VAL A 272 -1.88 39.08 -16.35
C VAL A 272 -2.15 40.58 -16.51
N LYS A 273 -3.17 41.14 -15.86
CA LYS A 273 -3.42 42.60 -15.84
C LYS A 273 -2.24 43.39 -15.27
N ASN A 274 -1.48 42.81 -14.34
CA ASN A 274 -0.28 43.41 -13.74
C ASN A 274 1.02 43.05 -14.49
N ASN A 275 0.95 42.59 -15.76
CA ASN A 275 2.09 42.14 -16.56
C ASN A 275 2.93 41.03 -15.89
N GLN A 276 2.27 40.17 -15.10
CA GLN A 276 2.88 39.01 -14.47
C GLN A 276 2.40 37.71 -15.11
N ASN A 277 3.25 36.69 -15.09
CA ASN A 277 2.86 35.35 -15.53
C ASN A 277 1.73 34.78 -14.65
N PRO A 278 0.84 33.94 -15.23
CA PRO A 278 -0.16 33.19 -14.48
C PRO A 278 0.47 32.48 -13.27
N LYS A 279 -0.25 32.46 -12.14
CA LYS A 279 0.20 31.75 -10.94
C LYS A 279 0.04 30.25 -11.09
N TYR A 280 -1.04 29.84 -11.73
CA TYR A 280 -1.46 28.45 -11.86
C TYR A 280 -1.60 28.09 -13.34
N THR A 281 -1.18 26.90 -13.71
CA THR A 281 -1.39 26.34 -15.06
C THR A 281 -2.40 25.22 -14.95
N VAL A 282 -3.58 25.39 -15.53
CA VAL A 282 -4.58 24.32 -15.64
C VAL A 282 -4.28 23.54 -16.92
N PRO A 283 -3.97 22.23 -16.84
CA PRO A 283 -3.67 21.46 -18.03
C PRO A 283 -4.92 21.26 -18.89
N SER A 284 -4.73 21.10 -20.21
CA SER A 284 -5.84 20.81 -21.13
C SER A 284 -6.53 19.47 -20.86
N LYS A 285 -5.80 18.52 -20.26
CA LYS A 285 -6.31 17.21 -19.84
C LYS A 285 -6.58 17.14 -18.33
N PHE A 286 -7.15 18.20 -17.77
CA PHE A 286 -7.65 18.21 -16.40
C PHE A 286 -9.05 17.57 -16.31
N LEU A 287 -9.13 16.26 -16.52
CA LEU A 287 -10.36 15.46 -16.53
C LEU A 287 -10.85 15.17 -15.12
N TYR A 288 -11.06 16.22 -14.32
CA TYR A 288 -11.40 16.07 -12.90
C TYR A 288 -12.81 15.52 -12.68
N GLU A 289 -13.78 15.82 -13.56
CA GLU A 289 -15.15 15.32 -13.46
C GLU A 289 -15.20 13.80 -13.61
N ASP A 290 -14.60 13.29 -14.70
CA ASP A 290 -14.51 11.84 -14.95
C ASP A 290 -13.69 11.13 -13.85
N SER A 291 -12.62 11.78 -13.37
CA SER A 291 -11.81 11.24 -12.27
C SER A 291 -12.58 11.18 -10.96
N ARG A 292 -13.41 12.19 -10.68
CA ARG A 292 -14.28 12.24 -9.50
C ARG A 292 -15.35 11.15 -9.58
N GLU A 293 -16.01 10.99 -10.73
CA GLU A 293 -16.99 9.93 -10.96
C GLU A 293 -16.39 8.54 -10.77
N LEU A 294 -15.17 8.31 -11.28
CA LEU A 294 -14.45 7.06 -11.11
C LEU A 294 -14.23 6.71 -9.62
N PHE A 295 -13.90 7.70 -8.79
CA PHE A 295 -13.68 7.47 -7.36
C PHE A 295 -14.99 7.29 -6.58
N ILE A 296 -16.03 8.07 -6.91
CA ILE A 296 -17.32 8.04 -6.22
C ILE A 296 -18.11 6.77 -6.57
N THR A 297 -18.05 6.36 -7.84
CA THR A 297 -18.80 5.24 -8.41
C THR A 297 -17.85 4.29 -9.15
N PRO A 298 -16.93 3.64 -8.43
CA PRO A 298 -15.98 2.72 -9.05
C PRO A 298 -16.69 1.48 -9.58
N GLN A 299 -16.16 0.93 -10.68
CA GLN A 299 -16.64 -0.35 -11.20
C GLN A 299 -16.12 -1.50 -10.33
N VAL A 300 -16.97 -1.98 -9.42
CA VAL A 300 -16.69 -3.07 -8.49
C VAL A 300 -17.84 -4.08 -8.50
N GLN A 301 -17.51 -5.33 -8.18
CA GLN A 301 -18.51 -6.33 -7.82
C GLN A 301 -19.07 -5.97 -6.43
N LYS A 302 -20.38 -6.07 -6.26
CA LYS A 302 -21.05 -5.77 -5.00
C LYS A 302 -20.56 -6.68 -3.89
N GLY A 303 -20.13 -6.08 -2.78
CA GLY A 303 -19.52 -6.83 -1.70
C GLY A 303 -20.48 -7.87 -1.10
N GLU A 304 -21.77 -7.57 -0.99
CA GLU A 304 -22.78 -8.44 -0.37
C GLU A 304 -22.95 -9.78 -1.10
N GLU A 305 -22.84 -9.75 -2.44
CA GLU A 305 -23.01 -10.89 -3.35
C GLU A 305 -21.79 -11.84 -3.34
N ILE A 306 -20.65 -11.37 -2.83
CA ILE A 306 -19.42 -12.15 -2.79
C ILE A 306 -19.38 -13.03 -1.54
N GLN A 307 -19.10 -14.31 -1.76
CA GLN A 307 -18.81 -15.30 -0.71
C GLN A 307 -17.33 -15.64 -0.71
N LEU A 308 -16.71 -15.55 0.47
CA LEU A 308 -15.30 -15.82 0.67
C LEU A 308 -15.13 -17.19 1.32
N ILE A 309 -14.52 -18.13 0.61
CA ILE A 309 -14.34 -19.51 1.06
C ILE A 309 -12.84 -19.82 1.08
N TRP A 310 -12.34 -20.24 2.23
CA TRP A 310 -11.00 -20.79 2.37
C TRP A 310 -11.11 -22.31 2.41
N ASN A 311 -10.40 -22.96 1.49
CA ASN A 311 -10.35 -24.41 1.39
C ASN A 311 -9.04 -24.93 1.99
N LYS A 312 -8.98 -26.25 2.22
CA LYS A 312 -7.71 -26.89 2.53
C LYS A 312 -6.79 -26.81 1.29
N PRO A 313 -5.47 -26.61 1.49
CA PRO A 313 -4.52 -26.64 0.38
C PRO A 313 -4.54 -27.99 -0.37
N ASP A 314 -4.55 -27.94 -1.69
CA ASP A 314 -4.32 -29.08 -2.57
C ASP A 314 -2.81 -29.30 -2.71
N VAL A 315 -2.25 -30.04 -1.75
CA VAL A 315 -0.82 -30.24 -1.58
C VAL A 315 -0.17 -30.90 -2.79
N ASP A 316 -0.82 -31.92 -3.37
CA ASP A 316 -0.24 -32.71 -4.46
C ASP A 316 -0.12 -31.87 -5.74
N ASN A 317 -1.20 -31.19 -6.13
CA ASN A 317 -1.17 -30.33 -7.31
C ASN A 317 -0.31 -29.07 -7.10
N LEU A 318 -0.24 -28.55 -5.87
CA LEU A 318 0.64 -27.44 -5.54
C LEU A 318 2.12 -27.82 -5.67
N LYS A 319 2.51 -29.00 -5.19
CA LYS A 319 3.87 -29.53 -5.34
C LYS A 319 4.21 -29.74 -6.80
N LYS A 320 3.33 -30.41 -7.56
CA LYS A 320 3.49 -30.59 -9.00
C LYS A 320 3.73 -29.26 -9.71
N PHE A 321 2.88 -28.28 -9.44
CA PHE A 321 3.00 -26.96 -10.06
C PHE A 321 4.31 -26.24 -9.69
N LEU A 322 4.61 -26.11 -8.40
CA LEU A 322 5.75 -25.31 -7.97
C LEU A 322 7.10 -26.00 -8.23
N ILE A 323 7.18 -27.32 -8.03
CA ILE A 323 8.43 -28.08 -8.15
C ILE A 323 8.68 -28.47 -9.61
N GLU A 324 7.73 -29.17 -10.25
CA GLU A 324 7.96 -29.74 -11.58
C GLU A 324 7.82 -28.69 -12.69
N GLU A 325 6.79 -27.83 -12.62
CA GLU A 325 6.57 -26.81 -13.65
C GLU A 325 7.44 -25.56 -13.41
N LYS A 326 7.54 -25.07 -12.16
CA LYS A 326 8.20 -23.78 -11.84
C LYS A 326 9.60 -23.91 -11.22
N GLY A 327 10.12 -25.12 -11.01
CA GLY A 327 11.49 -25.36 -10.58
C GLY A 327 11.81 -24.99 -9.12
N PHE A 328 10.82 -24.98 -8.23
CA PHE A 328 11.05 -24.68 -6.82
C PHE A 328 11.72 -25.85 -6.11
N ALA A 329 12.58 -25.54 -5.14
CA ALA A 329 13.16 -26.55 -4.26
C ALA A 329 12.08 -27.20 -3.38
N GLU A 330 11.93 -28.52 -3.49
CA GLU A 330 10.95 -29.32 -2.74
C GLU A 330 11.00 -29.06 -1.24
N SER A 331 12.20 -29.03 -0.67
CA SER A 331 12.41 -28.76 0.76
C SER A 331 11.81 -27.44 1.23
N ARG A 332 11.78 -26.39 0.38
CA ARG A 332 11.16 -25.11 0.72
C ARG A 332 9.64 -25.20 0.76
N ILE A 333 9.06 -25.91 -0.20
CA ILE A 333 7.60 -26.11 -0.27
C ILE A 333 7.13 -26.94 0.92
N ASP A 334 7.80 -28.06 1.19
CA ASP A 334 7.48 -28.94 2.30
C ASP A 334 7.56 -28.26 3.66
N ASN A 335 8.64 -27.51 3.89
CA ASN A 335 8.79 -26.78 5.14
C ASN A 335 7.70 -25.72 5.30
N GLY A 336 7.30 -25.04 4.22
CA GLY A 336 6.19 -24.10 4.22
C GLY A 336 4.85 -24.76 4.58
N LEU A 337 4.53 -25.87 3.91
CA LEU A 337 3.28 -26.60 4.13
C LEU A 337 3.18 -27.23 5.53
N LYS A 338 4.31 -27.73 6.07
CA LYS A 338 4.37 -28.24 7.45
C LYS A 338 4.03 -27.16 8.49
N ARG A 339 4.36 -25.89 8.24
CA ARG A 339 4.09 -24.80 9.19
C ARG A 339 2.59 -24.49 9.29
N ILE A 340 1.86 -24.51 8.17
CA ILE A 340 0.41 -24.28 8.18
C ILE A 340 -0.36 -25.48 8.73
N ALA A 341 0.04 -26.72 8.41
CA ALA A 341 -0.64 -27.94 8.87
C ALA A 341 -0.60 -28.11 10.41
N LYS A 342 0.46 -27.66 11.08
CA LYS A 342 0.59 -27.75 12.54
C LYS A 342 -0.44 -26.91 13.31
N LYS A 343 -0.96 -25.82 12.71
CA LYS A 343 -1.92 -24.92 13.38
C LYS A 343 -3.38 -25.31 13.16
N ASP A 344 -3.70 -26.03 12.10
CA ASP A 344 -5.05 -26.59 11.89
C ASP A 344 -5.43 -27.60 12.99
N HIS A 345 -4.46 -28.35 13.53
CA HIS A 345 -4.70 -29.35 14.59
C HIS A 345 -4.86 -28.77 16.00
N THR A 346 -4.39 -27.55 16.26
CA THR A 346 -4.50 -26.93 17.59
C THR A 346 -5.83 -26.20 17.81
N GLY A 347 -6.70 -26.16 16.80
CA GLY A 347 -7.87 -25.30 16.79
C GLY A 347 -7.48 -23.82 16.80
N PHE A 348 -8.25 -22.98 16.12
CA PHE A 348 -8.22 -21.55 16.39
C PHE A 348 -8.93 -21.30 17.73
N GLN A 349 -8.35 -21.79 18.84
CA GLN A 349 -8.71 -21.30 20.16
C GLN A 349 -8.10 -19.90 20.25
N SER A 350 -8.80 -18.94 19.67
CA SER A 350 -8.56 -17.53 19.90
C SER A 350 -8.68 -17.31 21.40
N ARG A 351 -7.53 -17.26 22.10
CA ARG A 351 -7.53 -16.80 23.48
C ARG A 351 -8.15 -15.40 23.47
N LEU A 352 -9.01 -15.11 24.44
CA LEU A 352 -9.52 -13.75 24.68
C LEU A 352 -8.37 -12.73 24.70
N GLU A 353 -7.18 -13.13 25.16
CA GLU A 353 -5.93 -12.34 25.11
C GLU A 353 -5.49 -11.90 23.70
N ASN A 354 -5.80 -12.66 22.65
CA ASN A 354 -5.55 -12.27 21.25
C ASN A 354 -6.58 -11.25 20.75
N PHE A 355 -7.80 -11.26 21.30
CA PHE A 355 -8.82 -10.22 21.06
C PHE A 355 -8.50 -8.92 21.80
N PHE A 356 -7.90 -9.02 22.98
CA PHE A 356 -7.47 -7.87 23.78
C PHE A 356 -6.04 -7.40 23.47
N GLY A 357 -5.31 -8.11 22.61
CA GLY A 357 -3.90 -7.88 22.30
C GLY A 357 -3.00 -8.05 23.53
N LYS A 358 -1.85 -8.72 23.39
CA LYS A 358 -0.72 -8.44 24.28
C LYS A 358 -0.35 -6.99 24.08
N THR A 359 -0.84 -6.06 24.90
CA THR A 359 -0.59 -4.60 24.88
C THR A 359 0.38 -4.18 23.77
N THR A 360 -0.10 -4.21 22.51
CA THR A 360 0.72 -3.75 21.41
C THR A 360 0.80 -2.26 21.67
N LYS A 361 2.00 -1.73 21.89
CA LYS A 361 2.14 -0.29 22.07
C LYS A 361 1.58 0.36 20.81
N ILE A 362 0.35 0.87 20.88
CA ILE A 362 -0.22 1.74 19.86
C ILE A 362 0.60 3.01 19.96
N ILE A 363 1.60 3.12 19.08
CA ILE A 363 2.43 4.31 19.02
C ILE A 363 1.69 5.29 18.11
N HIS A 364 1.00 6.24 18.71
CA HIS A 364 0.52 7.42 17.99
C HIS A 364 1.71 8.33 17.66
N PRO A 365 1.74 8.96 16.48
CA PRO A 365 2.86 9.82 16.05
C PRO A 365 3.18 10.98 17.01
N ASN A 366 2.25 11.39 17.88
CA ASN A 366 2.34 12.64 18.64
C ASN A 366 2.89 12.55 20.08
N ASN A 367 3.31 11.38 20.57
CA ASN A 367 3.86 11.29 21.95
C ASN A 367 5.35 11.66 22.09
N SER A 368 5.99 12.22 21.06
CA SER A 368 7.42 12.59 21.10
C SER A 368 7.72 14.08 21.28
N LYS A 369 6.71 14.95 21.50
CA LYS A 369 6.92 16.39 21.76
C LYS A 369 6.19 16.90 23.00
N ALA A 370 6.40 16.26 24.14
CA ALA A 370 6.05 16.81 25.45
C ALA A 370 6.92 16.25 26.59
N LYS A 371 8.24 16.43 26.51
CA LYS A 371 9.11 16.51 27.70
C LYS A 371 10.01 17.73 27.59
N GLY A 372 9.37 18.88 27.80
CA GLY A 372 10.07 20.11 28.12
C GLY A 372 10.78 19.98 29.47
N LYS A 373 12.04 20.39 29.47
CA LYS A 373 12.92 20.73 30.59
C LYS A 373 12.20 20.92 31.94
N SER A 374 12.50 20.05 32.90
CA SER A 374 12.45 20.39 34.33
C SER A 374 13.83 20.17 34.94
N ASN A 375 14.51 21.27 35.23
CA ASN A 375 15.75 21.34 36.01
C ASN A 375 15.61 20.53 37.32
N LYS A 376 16.51 19.57 37.55
CA LYS A 376 16.85 19.14 38.92
C LYS A 376 18.27 19.62 39.22
N LYS A 377 18.32 20.63 40.10
CA LYS A 377 19.51 21.16 40.75
C LYS A 377 20.18 20.06 41.57
N ASN A 378 21.50 20.10 41.58
CA ASN A 378 22.37 19.45 42.57
C ASN A 378 22.00 19.91 43.98
N GLU A 379 21.74 18.97 44.88
CA GLU A 379 21.90 19.18 46.32
C GLU A 379 22.72 18.01 46.90
N GLN A 380 23.90 18.36 47.42
CA GLN A 380 24.76 17.50 48.21
C GLN A 380 24.17 17.29 49.61
N PRO A 381 24.31 16.10 50.23
CA PRO A 381 23.88 15.91 51.60
C PRO A 381 24.91 16.47 52.59
N GLN A 382 24.50 17.47 53.37
CA GLN A 382 25.23 17.93 54.56
C GLN A 382 25.16 16.85 55.65
N LYS A 383 26.33 16.36 56.09
CA LYS A 383 26.48 15.58 57.32
C LYS A 383 26.62 16.55 58.50
N SER A 384 25.59 16.65 59.34
CA SER A 384 25.68 17.26 60.67
C SER A 384 26.20 16.22 61.66
N GLY A 385 27.47 16.36 62.07
CA GLY A 385 28.03 15.65 63.21
C GLY A 385 27.64 16.33 64.53
N GLY A 386 27.16 15.53 65.49
CA GLY A 386 26.85 15.94 66.86
C GLY A 386 27.15 14.83 67.85
N LYS A 387 28.40 14.84 68.36
CA LYS A 387 28.92 14.26 69.62
C LYS A 387 27.87 14.28 70.77
N LYS A 388 27.86 13.43 71.81
CA LYS A 388 28.93 12.82 72.63
C LYS A 388 28.31 12.03 73.82
N LYS A 389 29.17 11.28 74.52
CA LYS A 389 29.09 10.68 75.89
C LYS A 389 28.54 9.25 75.90
N LEU A 390 29.18 8.27 76.54
CA LEU A 390 30.33 8.24 77.46
C LEU A 390 31.10 6.93 77.24
#